data_AF-A0A2N5I741-F1
#
_entry.id   AF-A0A2N5I741-F1
#
_cell.length_a   1.000
_cell.length_b   1.000
_cell.length_c   1.000
_cell.angle_alpha   90.00
_cell.angle_beta   90.00
_cell.angle_gamma   90.00
#
_symmetry.space_group_name_H-M   'P 1'
#
loop_
_entity.id
_entity.type
_entity.pdbx_description
1 polymer ?
#
loop_
_entity_poly.entity_id
_entity_poly.type
_entity_poly.pdbx_seq_one_letter_code
_entity_poly.pdbx_strand_id
1 'polypeptide(L)'
;MVDISMKVHPSFFDEECTIVFSFYFDREARKIGEAVIYTYEEKLRETREEGTNGNREKVAYLKEFSIVEEFEKESMKRIEHFLSAIGIKKCIM
;
A
#
# COMPACT_ATOMS: atom_id res chain seq x y z
N MET A 1 -23.03 -4.89 2.41
CA MET A 1 -21.56 -4.99 2.55
C MET A 1 -21.07 -5.81 1.37
N VAL A 2 -20.14 -5.31 0.56
CA VAL A 2 -19.63 -6.09 -0.59
C VAL A 2 -18.64 -7.12 -0.04
N ASP A 3 -18.97 -8.40 -0.19
CA ASP A 3 -18.15 -9.49 0.35
C ASP A 3 -16.96 -9.78 -0.58
N ILE A 4 -15.90 -9.00 -0.39
CA ILE A 4 -14.63 -9.15 -1.08
C ILE A 4 -13.64 -9.86 -0.15
N SER A 5 -12.86 -10.78 -0.68
CA SER A 5 -11.68 -11.35 -0.03
C SER A 5 -10.43 -10.65 -0.55
N MET A 6 -9.48 -10.35 0.34
CA MET A 6 -8.20 -9.74 -0.01
C MET A 6 -7.07 -10.63 0.51
N LYS A 7 -6.17 -11.02 -0.38
CA LYS A 7 -4.91 -11.70 -0.03
C LYS A 7 -3.75 -10.75 -0.27
N VAL A 8 -2.79 -10.74 0.64
CA VAL A 8 -1.60 -9.88 0.55
C VAL A 8 -0.37 -10.78 0.47
N HIS A 9 0.46 -10.54 -0.53
CA HIS A 9 1.75 -11.20 -0.69
C HIS A 9 2.88 -10.15 -0.57
N PRO A 10 3.60 -10.12 0.57
CA PRO A 10 4.79 -9.30 0.71
C PRO A 10 5.97 -9.97 0.00
N SER A 11 6.76 -9.18 -0.72
CA SER A 11 8.04 -9.57 -1.29
C SER A 11 9.07 -8.46 -1.05
N PHE A 12 10.34 -8.84 -0.93
CA PHE A 12 11.44 -7.88 -0.84
C PHE A 12 12.12 -7.82 -2.20
N PHE A 13 12.29 -6.62 -2.73
CA PHE A 13 13.00 -6.39 -3.98
C PHE A 13 14.40 -5.87 -3.65
N ASP A 14 15.38 -6.76 -3.75
CA ASP A 14 16.76 -6.53 -3.32
C ASP A 14 17.40 -5.33 -4.02
N GLU A 15 17.14 -5.16 -5.31
CA GLU A 15 17.77 -4.11 -6.14
C GLU A 15 17.45 -2.69 -5.65
N GLU A 16 16.21 -2.45 -5.21
CA GLU A 16 15.76 -1.15 -4.71
C GLU A 16 15.65 -1.09 -3.19
N CYS A 17 16.01 -2.18 -2.49
CA CYS A 17 15.86 -2.31 -1.03
C CYS A 17 14.44 -1.94 -0.54
N THR A 18 13.41 -2.36 -1.29
CA THR A 18 12.00 -2.00 -1.05
C THR A 18 11.16 -3.23 -0.76
N ILE A 19 10.13 -3.06 0.08
CA ILE A 19 9.10 -4.07 0.25
C ILE A 19 7.98 -3.77 -0.75
N VAL A 20 7.65 -4.78 -1.55
CA VAL A 20 6.54 -4.75 -2.50
C VAL A 20 5.39 -5.60 -1.94
N PHE A 21 4.20 -5.02 -1.90
CA PHE A 21 2.97 -5.71 -1.51
C PHE A 21 2.10 -5.93 -2.75
N SER A 22 1.86 -7.20 -3.09
CA SER A 22 0.89 -7.60 -4.10
C SER A 22 -0.42 -7.98 -3.44
N PHE A 23 -1.50 -7.33 -3.86
CA PHE A 23 -2.85 -7.54 -3.38
C PHE A 23 -3.66 -8.28 -4.42
N TYR A 24 -4.34 -9.35 -4.01
CA TYR A 24 -5.25 -10.11 -4.87
C TYR A 24 -6.65 -10.06 -4.28
N PHE A 25 -7.62 -9.68 -5.11
CA PHE A 25 -9.00 -9.53 -4.71
C PHE A 25 -9.86 -10.60 -5.36
N ASP A 26 -10.64 -11.30 -4.55
CA ASP A 26 -11.58 -12.33 -4.97
C ASP A 26 -12.98 -12.02 -4.41
N ARG A 27 -14.03 -12.33 -5.17
CA ARG A 27 -15.42 -12.38 -4.68
C ARG A 27 -16.03 -13.70 -5.08
N GLU A 28 -16.60 -14.44 -4.13
CA GLU A 28 -17.24 -15.75 -4.38
C GLU A 28 -16.30 -16.69 -5.18
N ALA A 29 -15.01 -16.70 -4.81
CA ALA A 29 -13.91 -17.43 -5.47
C ALA A 29 -13.59 -17.02 -6.92
N ARG A 30 -14.09 -15.86 -7.39
CA ARG A 30 -13.70 -15.26 -8.69
C ARG A 30 -12.75 -14.09 -8.46
N LYS A 31 -11.63 -14.06 -9.19
CA LYS A 31 -10.72 -12.92 -9.19
C LYS A 31 -11.45 -11.69 -9.71
N ILE A 32 -11.45 -10.62 -8.92
CA ILE A 32 -12.03 -9.31 -9.28
C ILE A 32 -10.95 -8.24 -9.51
N GLY A 33 -9.69 -8.54 -9.18
CA GLY A 33 -8.59 -7.66 -9.49
C GLY A 33 -7.33 -7.90 -8.70
N GLU A 34 -6.34 -7.06 -8.95
CA GLU A 34 -5.06 -7.01 -8.24
C GLU A 34 -4.52 -5.58 -8.14
N ALA A 35 -3.64 -5.37 -7.17
CA ALA A 35 -2.90 -4.13 -7.00
C ALA A 35 -1.47 -4.41 -6.54
N VAL A 36 -0.53 -3.56 -6.91
CA VAL A 36 0.87 -3.65 -6.50
C VAL A 36 1.30 -2.33 -5.88
N ILE A 37 1.85 -2.39 -4.66
CA ILE A 37 2.35 -1.23 -3.93
C ILE A 37 3.81 -1.42 -3.56
N TYR A 38 4.60 -0.38 -3.82
CA TYR A 38 6.00 -0.27 -3.42
C TYR A 38 6.09 0.57 -2.16
N THR A 39 7.05 0.29 -1.29
CA THR A 39 7.25 1.07 -0.07
C THR A 39 8.63 1.70 -0.03
N TYR A 40 8.71 2.96 0.37
CA TYR A 40 9.99 3.63 0.53
C TYR A 40 9.97 4.54 1.75
N GLU A 41 11.17 4.85 2.26
CA GLU A 41 11.34 5.85 3.31
C GLU A 41 11.60 7.20 2.66
N GLU A 42 10.71 8.15 2.87
CA GLU A 42 10.95 9.54 2.48
C GLU A 42 11.63 10.27 3.65
N LYS A 43 12.77 10.92 3.36
CA LYS A 43 13.37 11.85 4.30
C LYS A 43 12.54 13.14 4.26
N LEU A 44 11.81 13.45 5.32
CA LEU A 44 11.26 14.80 5.46
C LEU A 44 12.42 15.79 5.39
N ARG A 45 12.34 16.76 4.47
CA ARG A 45 13.25 17.89 4.48
C ARG A 45 13.02 18.66 5.78
N GLU A 46 13.96 18.53 6.70
CA GLU A 46 13.99 19.23 7.97
C GLU A 46 13.83 20.73 7.72
N THR A 47 12.66 21.28 8.07
CA THR A 47 12.59 22.70 8.39
C THR A 47 13.26 22.81 9.75
N ARG A 48 14.37 23.54 9.79
CA ARG A 48 15.28 23.70 10.94
C ARG A 48 14.54 23.91 12.26
N GLU A 49 14.36 22.87 13.05
CA GLU A 49 14.21 22.97 14.50
C GLU A 49 15.02 21.84 15.13
N GLU A 50 15.97 22.25 15.97
CA GLU A 50 16.92 21.40 16.66
C GLU A 50 16.20 20.42 17.60
N GLY A 51 16.52 19.12 17.50
CA GLY A 51 16.44 18.24 18.68
C GLY A 51 15.51 17.03 18.68
N THR A 52 14.90 16.62 17.57
CA THR A 52 14.21 15.31 17.53
C THR A 52 14.60 14.51 16.30
N ASN A 53 14.88 13.21 16.50
CA ASN A 53 15.16 12.19 15.49
C ASN A 53 14.41 12.50 14.18
N GLY A 54 15.14 12.75 13.09
CA GLY A 54 14.54 13.05 11.78
C GLY A 54 13.42 12.07 11.47
N ASN A 55 12.20 12.58 11.40
CA ASN A 55 10.98 11.79 11.27
C ASN A 55 10.98 11.14 9.87
N ARG A 56 11.49 9.90 9.77
CA ARG A 56 11.42 9.12 8.52
C ARG A 56 10.00 8.60 8.38
N GLU A 57 9.29 9.08 7.37
CA GLU A 57 7.95 8.58 7.06
C GLU A 57 8.03 7.46 6.04
N LYS A 58 7.35 6.35 6.33
CA LYS A 58 7.14 5.29 5.37
C LYS A 58 5.98 5.68 4.46
N VAL A 59 6.24 5.70 3.17
CA VAL A 59 5.28 5.99 2.12
C VAL A 59 5.08 4.78 1.24
N ALA A 60 3.84 4.60 0.79
CA ALA A 60 3.46 3.63 -0.23
C ALA A 60 3.30 4.34 -1.58
N TYR A 61 3.66 3.67 -2.66
CA TYR A 61 3.40 4.08 -4.03
C TYR A 61 2.63 2.97 -4.75
N LEU A 62 1.44 3.31 -5.26
CA LEU A 62 0.62 2.41 -6.05
C LEU A 62 1.21 2.30 -7.45
N LYS A 63 1.80 1.15 -7.76
CA LYS A 63 2.46 0.89 -9.04
C LYS A 63 1.48 0.36 -10.08
N GLU A 64 0.63 -0.57 -9.67
CA GLU A 64 -0.38 -1.19 -10.52
C GLU A 64 -1.70 -1.26 -9.77
N PHE A 65 -2.79 -0.99 -10.48
CA PHE A 65 -4.14 -1.11 -9.97
C PHE A 65 -5.05 -1.58 -11.10
N SER A 66 -5.49 -2.82 -11.02
CA SER A 66 -6.36 -3.44 -12.01
C SER A 66 -7.47 -4.19 -11.29
N ILE A 67 -8.56 -3.48 -11.01
CA ILE A 67 -9.74 -4.00 -10.30
C ILE A 67 -10.97 -3.63 -11.10
N VAL A 68 -11.98 -4.51 -11.13
CA VAL A 68 -13.26 -4.17 -11.77
C VAL A 68 -13.87 -2.95 -11.08
N GLU A 69 -14.31 -1.96 -11.87
CA GLU A 69 -14.77 -0.63 -11.45
C GLU A 69 -15.71 -0.65 -10.23
N GLU A 70 -16.67 -1.58 -10.20
CA GLU A 70 -17.65 -1.72 -9.11
C GLU A 70 -17.02 -2.04 -7.74
N PHE A 71 -15.79 -2.54 -7.71
CA PHE A 71 -15.08 -2.96 -6.51
C PHE A 71 -13.88 -2.07 -6.16
N GLU A 72 -13.51 -1.10 -7.00
CA GLU A 72 -12.30 -0.29 -6.80
C GLU A 72 -12.30 0.43 -5.46
N LYS A 73 -13.41 1.11 -5.12
CA LYS A 73 -13.53 1.90 -3.89
C LYS A 73 -13.38 1.06 -2.62
N GLU A 74 -14.04 -0.10 -2.57
CA GLU A 74 -13.96 -0.98 -1.41
C GLU A 74 -12.58 -1.67 -1.31
N SER A 75 -11.99 -2.01 -2.46
CA SER A 75 -10.65 -2.59 -2.52
C SER A 75 -9.58 -1.60 -2.05
N MET A 76 -9.65 -0.34 -2.48
CA MET A 76 -8.76 0.72 -2.01
C MET A 76 -8.88 0.97 -0.52
N LYS A 77 -10.11 0.98 0.02
CA LYS A 77 -10.32 1.11 1.47
C LYS A 77 -9.64 -0.01 2.27
N ARG A 78 -9.63 -1.24 1.74
CA ARG A 78 -8.95 -2.39 2.37
C ARG A 78 -7.43 -2.29 2.27
N ILE A 79 -6.91 -1.79 1.16
CA ILE A 79 -5.48 -1.47 0.98
C ILE A 79 -5.06 -0.40 2.00
N GLU A 80 -5.78 0.72 2.07
CA GLU A 80 -5.50 1.81 3.01
C GLU A 80 -5.52 1.33 4.46
N HIS A 81 -6.49 0.50 4.82
CA HIS A 81 -6.57 -0.10 6.15
C HIS A 81 -5.36 -1.01 6.43
N PHE A 82 -4.94 -1.85 5.48
CA PHE A 82 -3.74 -2.66 5.60
C PHE A 82 -2.48 -1.80 5.78
N LEU A 83 -2.29 -0.78 4.94
CA LEU A 83 -1.15 0.14 5.01
C LEU A 83 -1.09 0.85 6.36
N SER A 84 -2.23 1.33 6.85
CA SER A 84 -2.35 1.96 8.17
C SER A 84 -1.95 1.01 9.29
N ALA A 85 -2.39 -0.25 9.23
CA ALA A 85 -2.05 -1.27 10.22
C ALA A 85 -0.53 -1.59 10.28
N ILE A 86 0.20 -1.42 9.18
CA ILE A 86 1.66 -1.60 9.11
C ILE A 86 2.44 -0.29 9.28
N GLY A 87 1.77 0.80 9.67
CA GLY A 87 2.39 2.09 9.98
C GLY A 87 2.72 2.96 8.76
N ILE A 88 2.15 2.66 7.60
CA ILE A 88 2.28 3.48 6.38
C ILE A 88 1.04 4.38 6.29
N LYS A 89 1.25 5.69 6.46
CA LYS A 89 0.15 6.67 6.57
C LYS A 89 -0.25 7.30 5.25
N LYS A 90 0.59 7.18 4.22
CA LYS A 90 0.43 7.87 2.94
C LYS A 90 0.65 6.88 1.81
N CYS A 91 -0.36 6.75 0.95
CA CYS A 91 -0.29 6.03 -0.32
C CYS A 91 -0.39 7.05 -1.45
N ILE A 92 0.63 7.11 -2.29
CA ILE A 92 0.67 7.97 -3.48
C ILE A 92 0.17 7.13 -4.64
N MET A 93 -0.77 7.69 -5.40
CA MET A 93 -1.38 7.09 -6.60
C MET A 93 -0.83 7.74 -7.85
#